data_AF-A0A6L9LEP0-F1
#
_entry.id   AF-A0A6L9LEP0-F1
#
_cell.length_a   1.000
_cell.length_b   1.000
_cell.length_c   1.000
_cell.angle_alpha   90.00
_cell.angle_beta   90.00
_cell.angle_gamma   90.00
#
_symmetry.space_group_name_H-M   'P 1'
#
loop_
_entity.id
_entity.type
_entity.pdbx_description
1 polymer ?
#
loop_
_entity_poly.entity_id
_entity_poly.type
_entity_poly.pdbx_seq_one_letter_code
_entity_poly.pdbx_strand_id
1 'polypeptide(L)'
;MNSPDFQLAFATLIASPQLCKQAIADEPSVFDQFALTEKEKTRLRSVLRQKGMSICCSLYRMNRITPLYTQLTQTATLLGDELITLAEEFWESYPDSSLQFKEEVLAFGQFLLAKLEVGTLKFPYLQEILRLELAINELSYTPAIIEKTVHFDYDIVAILLAMDRGTLQTERLQKVQVAYKVYLEEQTLKLALL
;
A
#
# COMPACT_ATOMS: atom_id res chain seq x y z
N MET A 1 16.30 28.44 -15.23
CA MET A 1 16.17 27.44 -14.15
C MET A 1 14.73 27.46 -13.68
N ASN A 2 14.10 26.32 -13.43
CA ASN A 2 12.73 26.30 -12.91
C ASN A 2 12.75 26.60 -11.41
N SER A 3 11.72 27.25 -10.90
CA SER A 3 11.56 27.48 -9.46
C SER A 3 11.37 26.15 -8.69
N PRO A 4 11.67 26.12 -7.38
CA PRO A 4 11.29 25.00 -6.51
C PRO A 4 9.78 24.70 -6.57
N ASP A 5 8.93 25.73 -6.61
CA ASP A 5 7.48 25.59 -6.74
C ASP A 5 7.06 24.90 -8.04
N PHE A 6 7.74 25.17 -9.16
CA PHE A 6 7.51 24.45 -10.40
C PHE A 6 7.82 22.95 -10.26
N GLN A 7 8.92 22.60 -9.60
CA GLN A 7 9.31 21.20 -9.41
C GLN A 7 8.33 20.48 -8.48
N LEU A 8 7.93 21.13 -7.39
CA LEU A 8 6.93 20.62 -6.46
C LEU A 8 5.58 20.41 -7.15
N ALA A 9 5.10 21.41 -7.90
CA ALA A 9 3.86 21.31 -8.65
C ALA A 9 3.91 20.15 -9.66
N PHE A 10 5.00 20.03 -10.40
CA PHE A 10 5.19 18.96 -11.36
C PHE A 10 5.18 17.57 -10.71
N ALA A 11 5.90 17.39 -9.60
CA ALA A 11 5.92 16.14 -8.86
C ALA A 11 4.54 15.78 -8.29
N THR A 12 3.85 16.76 -7.71
CA THR A 12 2.49 16.60 -7.14
C THR A 12 1.49 16.18 -8.21
N LEU A 13 1.57 16.79 -9.40
CA LEU A 13 0.71 16.43 -10.53
C LEU A 13 0.97 15.00 -11.00
N ILE A 14 2.24 14.60 -11.18
CA ILE A 14 2.58 13.22 -11.57
C ILE A 14 2.06 12.20 -10.55
N ALA A 15 2.13 12.55 -9.26
CA ALA A 15 1.67 11.69 -8.17
C ALA A 15 0.13 11.56 -8.11
N SER A 16 -0.62 12.46 -8.72
CA SER A 16 -2.09 12.47 -8.68
C SER A 16 -2.71 12.52 -10.09
N PRO A 17 -3.22 11.38 -10.59
CA PRO A 17 -3.95 11.33 -11.86
C PRO A 17 -5.16 12.27 -11.88
N GLN A 18 -5.81 12.48 -10.73
CA GLN A 18 -6.95 13.37 -10.61
C GLN A 18 -6.53 14.84 -10.79
N LEU A 19 -5.49 15.29 -10.09
CA LEU A 19 -4.94 16.65 -10.29
C LEU A 19 -4.44 16.84 -11.72
N CYS A 20 -3.82 15.82 -12.32
CA CYS A 20 -3.45 15.82 -13.74
C CYS A 20 -4.67 16.06 -14.65
N LYS A 21 -5.77 15.33 -14.45
CA LYS A 21 -7.00 15.50 -15.24
C LYS A 21 -7.60 16.90 -15.06
N GLN A 22 -7.68 17.39 -13.83
CA GLN A 22 -8.19 18.73 -13.51
C GLN A 22 -7.34 19.82 -14.15
N ALA A 23 -6.01 19.71 -14.07
CA ALA A 23 -5.09 20.64 -14.71
C ALA A 23 -5.18 20.62 -16.24
N ILE A 24 -5.41 19.44 -16.85
CA ILE A 24 -5.62 19.32 -18.30
C ILE A 24 -6.95 19.97 -18.74
N ALA A 25 -7.99 19.84 -17.90
CA ALA A 25 -9.30 20.46 -18.08
C ALA A 25 -9.32 21.97 -17.79
N ASP A 26 -8.16 22.58 -17.54
CA ASP A 26 -7.97 24.00 -17.25
C ASP A 26 -8.73 24.48 -15.99
N GLU A 27 -8.89 23.60 -14.99
CA GLU A 27 -9.44 23.98 -13.70
C GLU A 27 -8.48 24.96 -12.98
N PRO A 28 -8.87 26.22 -12.73
CA PRO A 28 -7.94 27.26 -12.27
C PRO A 28 -7.31 26.96 -10.90
N SER A 29 -8.10 26.37 -10.01
CA SER A 29 -7.77 26.10 -8.62
C SER A 29 -6.57 25.16 -8.44
N VAL A 30 -6.26 24.31 -9.42
CA VAL A 30 -5.21 23.29 -9.30
C VAL A 30 -3.83 23.92 -9.11
N PHE A 31 -3.59 25.09 -9.71
CA PHE A 31 -2.31 25.78 -9.63
C PHE A 31 -2.24 26.80 -8.49
N ASP A 32 -3.36 27.14 -7.86
CA ASP A 32 -3.43 28.20 -6.84
C ASP A 32 -2.73 27.80 -5.53
N GLN A 33 -2.53 26.50 -5.32
CA GLN A 33 -1.75 25.94 -4.21
C GLN A 33 -0.22 26.10 -4.38
N PHE A 34 0.24 26.59 -5.54
CA PHE A 34 1.67 26.75 -5.85
C PHE A 34 1.99 28.20 -6.22
N ALA A 35 3.16 28.69 -5.81
CA ALA A 35 3.63 30.03 -6.16
C ALA A 35 4.22 30.08 -7.59
N LEU A 36 3.38 29.78 -8.59
CA LEU A 36 3.79 29.69 -10.00
C LEU A 36 3.56 30.99 -10.76
N THR A 37 4.53 31.37 -11.60
CA THR A 37 4.34 32.40 -12.61
C THR A 37 3.41 31.91 -13.73
N GLU A 38 2.77 32.84 -14.46
CA GLU A 38 1.91 32.47 -15.61
C GLU A 38 2.67 31.70 -16.70
N LYS A 39 3.97 31.98 -16.85
CA LYS A 39 4.84 31.24 -17.76
C LYS A 39 5.03 29.79 -17.31
N GLU A 40 5.17 29.56 -16.00
CA GLU A 40 5.30 28.23 -15.41
C GLU A 40 3.99 27.44 -15.50
N LYS A 41 2.84 28.07 -15.20
CA LYS A 41 1.51 27.46 -15.38
C LYS A 41 1.30 27.03 -16.84
N THR A 42 1.62 27.90 -17.79
CA THR A 42 1.53 27.61 -19.23
C THR A 42 2.40 26.41 -19.61
N ARG A 43 3.63 26.36 -19.09
CA ARG A 43 4.55 25.25 -19.34
C ARG A 43 4.05 23.95 -18.72
N LEU A 44 3.56 23.95 -17.48
CA LEU A 44 2.99 22.75 -16.84
C LEU A 44 1.82 22.19 -17.66
N ARG A 45 0.86 23.04 -18.05
CA ARG A 45 -0.25 22.64 -18.93
C ARG A 45 0.25 22.00 -20.22
N SER A 46 1.26 22.59 -20.86
CA SER A 46 1.85 22.03 -22.08
C SER A 46 2.49 20.66 -21.84
N VAL A 47 3.16 20.44 -20.70
CA VAL A 47 3.79 19.16 -20.38
C VAL A 47 2.73 18.10 -20.05
N LEU A 48 1.70 18.45 -19.29
CA LEU A 48 0.64 17.53 -18.88
C LEU A 48 -0.15 16.96 -20.07
N ARG A 49 -0.26 17.72 -21.17
CA ARG A 49 -0.93 17.28 -22.40
C ARG A 49 -0.06 16.35 -23.27
N GLN A 50 1.21 16.14 -22.93
CA GLN A 50 2.07 15.24 -23.69
C GLN A 50 1.71 13.79 -23.39
N LYS A 51 1.72 12.93 -24.42
CA LYS A 51 1.48 11.48 -24.25
C LYS A 51 2.40 10.84 -23.21
N GLY A 52 3.65 11.30 -23.13
CA GLY A 52 4.63 10.83 -22.15
C GLY A 52 4.20 11.05 -20.70
N MET A 53 3.38 12.06 -20.40
CA MET A 53 2.89 12.30 -19.04
C MET A 53 2.00 11.16 -18.54
N SER A 54 1.13 10.62 -19.41
CA SER A 54 0.28 9.47 -19.04
C SER A 54 1.12 8.25 -18.66
N ILE A 55 2.27 8.05 -19.31
CA ILE A 55 3.22 6.99 -19.00
C ILE A 55 3.89 7.27 -17.64
N CYS A 56 4.34 8.49 -17.38
CA CYS A 56 4.93 8.86 -16.09
C CYS A 56 3.96 8.64 -14.91
N CYS A 57 2.69 9.04 -15.07
CA CYS A 57 1.65 8.80 -14.04
C CYS A 57 1.41 7.30 -13.83
N SER A 58 1.38 6.52 -14.94
CA SER A 58 1.20 5.07 -14.87
C SER A 58 2.38 4.39 -14.16
N LEU A 59 3.61 4.76 -14.49
CA LEU A 59 4.82 4.24 -13.85
C LEU A 59 4.87 4.60 -12.36
N TYR A 60 4.49 5.83 -12.00
CA TYR A 60 4.40 6.25 -10.59
C TYR A 60 3.43 5.35 -9.81
N ARG A 61 2.21 5.12 -10.35
CA ARG A 61 1.23 4.21 -9.72
C ARG A 61 1.72 2.77 -9.67
N MET A 62 2.35 2.29 -10.75
CA MET A 62 2.93 0.95 -10.79
C MET A 62 4.01 0.78 -9.70
N ASN A 63 4.86 1.78 -9.49
CA ASN A 63 5.90 1.73 -8.46
C ASN A 63 5.32 1.67 -7.04
N ARG A 64 4.16 2.27 -6.79
CA ARG A 64 3.48 2.20 -5.49
C ARG A 64 2.66 0.93 -5.29
N ILE A 65 2.04 0.40 -6.35
CA ILE A 65 1.20 -0.80 -6.24
C ILE A 65 2.01 -2.11 -6.25
N THR A 66 3.12 -2.16 -6.98
CA THR A 66 3.99 -3.34 -7.07
C THR A 66 4.44 -3.85 -5.70
N PRO A 67 4.92 -3.02 -4.75
CA PRO A 67 5.29 -3.52 -3.44
C PRO A 67 4.10 -4.11 -2.68
N LEU A 68 2.88 -3.58 -2.82
CA LEU A 68 1.70 -4.17 -2.18
C LEU A 68 1.43 -5.59 -2.71
N TYR A 69 1.48 -5.79 -4.03
CA TYR A 69 1.28 -7.12 -4.63
C TYR A 69 2.40 -8.11 -4.34
N THR A 70 3.64 -7.64 -4.16
CA THR A 70 4.81 -8.51 -3.99
C THR A 70 5.13 -8.80 -2.52
N GLN A 71 4.74 -7.92 -1.60
CA GLN A 71 5.07 -8.03 -0.17
C GLN A 71 3.86 -8.35 0.72
N LEU A 72 2.64 -8.06 0.25
CA LEU A 72 1.38 -8.39 0.92
C LEU A 72 0.54 -9.29 0.01
N THR A 73 1.16 -10.33 -0.55
CA THR A 73 0.58 -11.18 -1.61
C THR A 73 -0.74 -11.83 -1.16
N GLN A 74 -0.79 -12.35 0.05
CA GLN A 74 -1.97 -13.04 0.58
C GLN A 74 -3.05 -12.03 0.94
N THR A 75 -2.69 -10.88 1.52
CA THR A 75 -3.60 -9.75 1.74
C THR A 75 -4.20 -9.26 0.41
N ALA A 76 -3.37 -9.04 -0.61
CA ALA A 76 -3.81 -8.62 -1.94
C ALA A 76 -4.78 -9.63 -2.56
N THR A 77 -4.49 -10.93 -2.41
CA THR A 77 -5.37 -12.01 -2.87
C THR A 77 -6.72 -12.00 -2.16
N LEU A 78 -6.75 -11.77 -0.84
CA LEU A 78 -7.99 -11.71 -0.06
C LEU A 78 -8.83 -10.47 -0.37
N LEU A 79 -8.19 -9.34 -0.62
CA LEU A 79 -8.86 -8.09 -0.98
C LEU A 79 -9.41 -8.12 -2.42
N GLY A 80 -8.73 -8.81 -3.33
CA GLY A 80 -9.13 -8.89 -4.73
C GLY A 80 -9.28 -7.49 -5.35
N ASP A 81 -10.45 -7.22 -5.93
CA ASP A 81 -10.74 -5.95 -6.61
C ASP A 81 -10.71 -4.74 -5.66
N GLU A 82 -10.96 -4.93 -4.35
CA GLU A 82 -10.95 -3.86 -3.35
C GLU A 82 -9.54 -3.30 -3.07
N LEU A 83 -8.48 -4.03 -3.44
CA LEU A 83 -7.11 -3.61 -3.18
C LEU A 83 -6.80 -2.24 -3.81
N ILE A 84 -7.22 -2.04 -5.06
CA ILE A 84 -6.94 -0.79 -5.78
C ILE A 84 -7.69 0.38 -5.15
N THR A 85 -8.95 0.18 -4.78
CA THR A 85 -9.77 1.21 -4.11
C THR A 85 -9.18 1.60 -2.76
N LEU A 86 -8.75 0.62 -1.95
CA LEU A 86 -8.11 0.87 -0.67
C LEU A 86 -6.74 1.53 -0.82
N ALA A 87 -5.97 1.15 -1.84
CA ALA A 87 -4.68 1.78 -2.14
C ALA A 87 -4.85 3.25 -2.55
N GLU A 88 -5.85 3.57 -3.38
CA GLU A 88 -6.18 4.95 -3.73
C GLU A 88 -6.59 5.77 -2.50
N GLU A 89 -7.46 5.24 -1.64
CA GLU A 89 -7.84 5.91 -0.38
C GLU A 89 -6.64 6.16 0.53
N PHE A 90 -5.74 5.17 0.63
CA PHE A 90 -4.49 5.31 1.38
C PHE A 90 -3.61 6.41 0.78
N TRP A 91 -3.42 6.45 -0.54
CA TRP A 91 -2.57 7.45 -1.19
C TRP A 91 -3.13 8.87 -1.12
N GLU A 92 -4.45 9.03 -1.05
CA GLU A 92 -5.10 10.31 -0.78
C GLU A 92 -4.88 10.77 0.67
N SER A 93 -4.90 9.84 1.62
CA SER A 93 -4.69 10.11 3.05
C SER A 93 -3.21 10.31 3.42
N TYR A 94 -2.30 9.71 2.65
CA TYR A 94 -0.85 9.69 2.87
C TYR A 94 -0.10 10.06 1.56
N PRO A 95 -0.20 11.32 1.10
CA PRO A 95 0.40 11.75 -0.17
C PRO A 95 1.94 11.70 -0.14
N ASP A 96 2.54 11.84 1.05
CA ASP A 96 3.99 11.87 1.26
C ASP A 96 4.60 10.52 1.62
N SER A 97 3.88 9.40 1.43
CA SER A 97 4.48 8.10 1.70
C SER A 97 5.70 7.90 0.79
N SER A 98 6.78 7.37 1.36
CA SER A 98 8.00 7.24 0.60
C SER A 98 7.80 6.17 -0.47
N LEU A 99 8.29 6.42 -1.69
CA LEU A 99 8.29 5.42 -2.77
C LEU A 99 9.22 4.22 -2.46
N GLN A 100 9.70 4.10 -1.22
CA GLN A 100 10.47 2.96 -0.76
C GLN A 100 9.53 1.85 -0.33
N PHE A 101 9.73 0.67 -0.89
CA PHE A 101 8.82 -0.46 -0.76
C PHE A 101 8.51 -0.83 0.70
N LYS A 102 9.52 -0.81 1.57
CA LYS A 102 9.36 -1.14 3.00
C LYS A 102 8.38 -0.19 3.69
N GLU A 103 8.57 1.12 3.52
CA GLU A 103 7.78 2.12 4.24
C GLU A 103 6.35 2.17 3.70
N GLU A 104 6.17 2.08 2.38
CA GLU A 104 4.86 2.00 1.73
C GLU A 104 4.04 0.82 2.25
N VAL A 105 4.65 -0.37 2.30
CA VAL A 105 3.99 -1.61 2.73
C VAL A 105 3.61 -1.58 4.19
N LEU A 106 4.50 -1.08 5.05
CA LEU A 106 4.21 -0.93 6.48
C LEU A 106 3.09 0.08 6.73
N ALA A 107 3.14 1.25 6.07
CA ALA A 107 2.13 2.28 6.22
C ALA A 107 0.76 1.82 5.71
N PHE A 108 0.71 1.18 4.54
CA PHE A 108 -0.51 0.62 3.98
C PHE A 108 -1.10 -0.48 4.87
N GLY A 109 -0.26 -1.38 5.40
CA GLY A 109 -0.71 -2.42 6.32
C GLY A 109 -1.27 -1.85 7.62
N GLN A 110 -0.65 -0.81 8.18
CA GLN A 110 -1.19 -0.12 9.35
C GLN A 110 -2.54 0.56 9.07
N PHE A 111 -2.68 1.18 7.90
CA PHE A 111 -3.94 1.74 7.43
C PHE A 111 -5.06 0.68 7.36
N LEU A 112 -4.79 -0.50 6.80
CA LEU A 112 -5.76 -1.60 6.74
C LEU A 112 -6.10 -2.14 8.13
N LEU A 113 -5.12 -2.30 9.02
CA LEU A 113 -5.36 -2.73 10.41
C LEU A 113 -6.27 -1.76 11.16
N ALA A 114 -6.04 -0.45 11.02
CA ALA A 114 -6.92 0.56 11.62
C ALA A 114 -8.36 0.46 11.09
N LYS A 115 -8.54 0.22 9.79
CA LYS A 115 -9.87 0.02 9.20
C LYS A 115 -10.57 -1.24 9.70
N LEU A 116 -9.84 -2.34 9.90
CA LEU A 116 -10.33 -3.59 10.47
C LEU A 116 -10.76 -3.40 11.92
N GLU A 117 -9.96 -2.70 12.72
CA GLU A 117 -10.23 -2.42 14.13
C GLU A 117 -11.52 -1.60 14.33
N VAL A 118 -11.71 -0.56 13.50
CA VAL A 118 -12.93 0.27 13.51
C VAL A 118 -14.11 -0.45 12.84
N GLY A 119 -13.87 -1.56 12.12
CA GLY A 119 -14.89 -2.37 11.46
C GLY A 119 -15.42 -1.78 10.15
N THR A 120 -14.69 -0.83 9.55
CA THR A 120 -14.99 -0.27 8.21
C THR A 120 -14.54 -1.20 7.08
N LEU A 121 -13.58 -2.10 7.38
CA LEU A 121 -13.16 -3.18 6.49
C LEU A 121 -13.55 -4.51 7.16
N LYS A 122 -14.23 -5.39 6.41
CA LYS A 122 -14.71 -6.69 6.95
C LYS A 122 -14.36 -7.82 5.99
N PHE A 123 -13.18 -8.38 6.18
CA PHE A 123 -12.72 -9.57 5.48
C PHE A 123 -12.36 -10.64 6.50
N PRO A 124 -12.97 -11.83 6.47
CA PRO A 124 -12.62 -12.93 7.36
C PRO A 124 -11.12 -13.23 7.27
N TYR A 125 -10.47 -13.35 8.43
CA TYR A 125 -9.07 -13.75 8.57
C TYR A 125 -8.02 -12.78 7.97
N LEU A 126 -8.46 -11.65 7.40
CA LEU A 126 -7.54 -10.68 6.79
C LEU A 126 -6.59 -10.08 7.83
N GLN A 127 -7.09 -9.84 9.05
CA GLN A 127 -6.28 -9.30 10.14
C GLN A 127 -5.10 -10.21 10.48
N GLU A 128 -5.33 -11.52 10.52
CA GLU A 128 -4.34 -12.54 10.84
C GLU A 128 -3.28 -12.62 9.75
N ILE A 129 -3.71 -12.69 8.48
CA ILE A 129 -2.81 -12.72 7.32
C ILE A 129 -1.96 -11.46 7.26
N LEU A 130 -2.58 -10.29 7.41
CA LEU A 130 -1.88 -9.01 7.35
C LEU A 130 -0.84 -8.89 8.46
N ARG A 131 -1.15 -9.31 9.70
CA ARG A 131 -0.18 -9.32 10.80
C ARG A 131 1.02 -10.22 10.52
N LEU A 132 0.78 -11.39 9.92
CA LEU A 132 1.86 -12.30 9.54
C LEU A 132 2.75 -11.67 8.45
N GLU A 133 2.16 -11.16 7.37
CA GLU A 133 2.91 -10.57 6.26
C GLU A 133 3.71 -9.33 6.69
N LEU A 134 3.18 -8.49 7.57
CA LEU A 134 3.92 -7.37 8.14
C LEU A 134 5.11 -7.82 9.00
N ALA A 135 4.94 -8.89 9.79
CA ALA A 135 6.04 -9.46 10.57
C ALA A 135 7.15 -10.02 9.66
N ILE A 136 6.78 -10.71 8.58
CA ILE A 136 7.73 -11.22 7.57
C ILE A 136 8.50 -10.05 6.93
N ASN A 137 7.79 -9.01 6.48
CA ASN A 137 8.43 -7.83 5.88
C ASN A 137 9.41 -7.15 6.83
N GLU A 138 9.04 -6.97 8.10
CA GLU A 138 9.97 -6.41 9.08
C GLU A 138 11.24 -7.25 9.26
N LEU A 139 11.11 -8.58 9.35
CA LEU A 139 12.24 -9.51 9.44
C LEU A 139 13.13 -9.46 8.19
N SER A 140 12.53 -9.36 7.01
CA SER A 140 13.28 -9.28 5.74
C SER A 140 14.07 -7.97 5.58
N TYR A 141 13.58 -6.86 6.15
CA TYR A 141 14.17 -5.54 5.96
C TYR A 141 14.90 -4.97 7.18
N THR A 142 14.99 -5.71 8.29
CA THR A 142 15.60 -5.21 9.53
C THR A 142 16.57 -6.25 10.09
N PRO A 143 17.86 -6.20 9.72
CA PRO A 143 18.84 -7.22 10.10
C PRO A 143 19.00 -7.45 11.61
N ALA A 144 18.64 -6.47 12.43
CA ALA A 144 18.68 -6.57 13.90
C ALA A 144 17.52 -7.40 14.49
N ILE A 145 16.44 -7.61 13.74
CA ILE A 145 15.27 -8.38 14.18
C ILE A 145 15.41 -9.79 13.61
N ILE A 146 15.57 -10.78 14.49
CA ILE A 146 15.70 -12.19 14.11
C ILE A 146 14.43 -12.99 14.36
N GLU A 147 13.58 -12.54 15.28
CA GLU A 147 12.27 -13.12 15.57
C GLU A 147 11.26 -12.04 15.98
N LYS A 148 9.97 -12.29 15.74
CA LYS A 148 8.85 -11.49 16.25
C LYS A 148 7.79 -12.38 16.87
N THR A 149 7.26 -11.97 18.01
CA THR A 149 6.03 -12.55 18.55
C THR A 149 4.83 -11.89 17.88
N VAL A 150 3.92 -12.69 17.33
CA VAL A 150 2.69 -12.23 16.67
C VAL A 150 1.49 -12.93 17.30
N HIS A 151 0.46 -12.16 17.62
CA HIS A 151 -0.78 -12.63 18.22
C HIS A 151 -1.90 -12.73 17.18
N PHE A 152 -2.61 -13.86 17.20
CA PHE A 152 -3.68 -14.17 16.26
C PHE A 152 -4.95 -14.57 17.02
N ASP A 153 -6.11 -14.08 16.55
CA ASP A 153 -7.40 -14.47 17.13
C ASP A 153 -7.82 -15.87 16.67
N TYR A 154 -7.33 -16.31 15.51
CA TYR A 154 -7.55 -17.62 14.90
C TYR A 154 -6.22 -18.33 14.66
N ASP A 155 -6.27 -19.64 14.43
CA ASP A 155 -5.05 -20.41 14.11
C ASP A 155 -4.55 -20.05 12.70
N ILE A 156 -3.44 -19.32 12.65
CA ILE A 156 -2.81 -18.87 11.41
C ILE A 156 -2.41 -20.06 10.51
N VAL A 157 -2.01 -21.20 11.09
CA VAL A 157 -1.64 -22.38 10.29
C VAL A 157 -2.87 -22.94 9.58
N ALA A 158 -4.00 -23.03 10.27
CA ALA A 158 -5.27 -23.45 9.68
C ALA A 158 -5.72 -22.49 8.56
N ILE A 159 -5.59 -21.18 8.78
CA ILE A 159 -5.90 -20.15 7.76
C ILE A 159 -5.04 -20.38 6.51
N LEU A 160 -3.72 -20.50 6.65
CA LEU A 160 -2.81 -20.68 5.51
C LEU A 160 -3.12 -21.96 4.73
N LEU A 161 -3.42 -23.07 5.42
CA LEU A 161 -3.83 -24.31 4.78
C LEU A 161 -5.16 -24.19 4.03
N ALA A 162 -6.13 -23.47 4.59
CA ALA A 162 -7.42 -23.22 3.94
C ALA A 162 -7.28 -22.29 2.72
N MET A 163 -6.33 -21.35 2.76
CA MET A 163 -5.99 -20.51 1.60
C MET A 163 -5.38 -21.33 0.47
N ASP A 164 -4.39 -22.18 0.77
CA ASP A 164 -3.72 -23.05 -0.21
C ASP A 164 -4.72 -23.99 -0.91
N ARG A 165 -5.73 -24.45 -0.16
CA ARG A 165 -6.82 -25.30 -0.68
C ARG A 165 -7.94 -24.52 -1.37
N GLY A 166 -7.96 -23.19 -1.29
CA GLY A 166 -9.07 -22.37 -1.78
C GLY A 166 -10.38 -22.52 -1.00
N THR A 167 -10.34 -23.06 0.23
CA THR A 167 -11.52 -23.34 1.06
C THR A 167 -11.81 -22.28 2.11
N LEU A 168 -10.95 -21.26 2.26
CA LEU A 168 -11.04 -20.25 3.31
C LEU A 168 -12.41 -19.55 3.40
N GLN A 169 -13.09 -19.32 2.27
CA GLN A 169 -14.41 -18.68 2.25
C GLN A 169 -15.53 -19.56 2.82
N THR A 170 -15.31 -20.87 2.85
CA THR A 170 -16.30 -21.87 3.31
C THR A 170 -16.00 -22.41 4.71
N GLU A 171 -14.75 -22.27 5.16
CA GLU A 171 -14.32 -22.77 6.46
C GLU A 171 -14.63 -21.78 7.59
N ARG A 172 -15.29 -22.30 8.63
CA ARG A 172 -15.49 -21.58 9.90
C ARG A 172 -14.43 -22.04 10.89
N LEU A 173 -13.34 -21.28 10.96
CA LEU A 173 -12.28 -21.52 11.92
C LEU A 173 -12.70 -21.03 13.29
N GLN A 174 -12.33 -21.77 14.33
CA GLN A 174 -12.60 -21.39 15.70
C GLN A 174 -11.59 -20.35 16.17
N LYS A 175 -12.07 -19.38 16.96
CA LYS A 175 -11.17 -18.47 17.68
C LYS A 175 -10.41 -19.26 18.74
N VAL A 176 -9.10 -19.10 18.75
CA VAL A 176 -8.19 -19.83 19.66
C VAL A 176 -7.25 -18.92 20.43
N GLN A 177 -7.10 -17.64 20.04
CA GLN A 177 -6.24 -16.65 20.70
C GLN A 177 -4.83 -17.19 20.99
N VAL A 178 -4.03 -17.36 19.94
CA VAL A 178 -2.70 -17.96 20.00
C VAL A 178 -1.61 -16.97 19.64
N ALA A 179 -0.42 -17.18 20.18
CA ALA A 179 0.77 -16.41 19.83
C ALA A 179 1.82 -17.32 19.20
N TYR A 180 2.46 -16.85 18.15
CA TYR A 180 3.59 -17.53 17.53
C TYR A 180 4.82 -16.65 17.55
N LYS A 181 5.98 -17.26 17.75
CA LYS A 181 7.25 -16.72 17.30
C LYS A 181 7.38 -16.95 15.80
N VAL A 182 7.59 -15.87 15.08
CA VAL A 182 7.80 -15.81 13.63
C VAL A 182 9.26 -15.46 13.40
N TYR A 183 9.96 -16.25 12.60
CA TYR A 183 11.36 -16.02 12.25
C TYR A 183 11.67 -16.60 10.86
N LEU A 184 12.79 -16.16 10.28
CA LEU A 184 13.28 -16.65 9.00
C LEU A 184 14.53 -17.51 9.24
N GLU A 185 14.48 -18.77 8.84
CA GLU A 185 15.60 -19.70 8.86
C GLU A 185 15.92 -20.09 7.42
N GLU A 186 17.14 -19.80 6.95
CA GLU A 186 17.55 -20.07 5.56
C GLU A 186 16.55 -19.50 4.52
N GLN A 187 16.05 -18.28 4.75
CA GLN A 187 15.02 -17.60 3.95
C GLN A 187 13.64 -18.30 3.94
N THR A 188 13.44 -19.30 4.78
CA THR A 188 12.17 -19.99 4.96
C THR A 188 11.46 -19.48 6.21
N LEU A 189 10.17 -19.15 6.08
CA LEU A 189 9.31 -18.79 7.20
C LEU A 189 9.17 -19.96 8.18
N LYS A 190 9.38 -19.68 9.46
CA LYS A 190 9.13 -20.60 10.57
C LYS A 190 8.17 -19.98 11.58
N LEU A 191 7.28 -20.82 12.12
CA LEU A 191 6.31 -20.49 13.14
C LEU A 191 6.50 -21.45 14.32
N ALA A 192 6.74 -20.91 15.51
CA ALA A 192 6.81 -21.68 16.75
C ALA A 192 5.74 -21.19 17.72
N LEU A 193 4.82 -22.08 18.11
CA LEU A 193 3.75 -21.77 19.05
C LEU A 193 4.34 -21.46 20.44
N LEU A 194 3.79 -20.44 21.11
CA LEU A 194 4.17 -20.02 22.46
C LEU A 194 3.24 -20.57 23.55
#